data_AF-A0A936ZNC8-F1
#
_entry.id   AF-A0A936ZNC8-F1
#
_cell.length_a   1.000
_cell.length_b   1.000
_cell.length_c   1.000
_cell.angle_alpha   90.00
_cell.angle_beta   90.00
_cell.angle_gamma   90.00
#
_symmetry.space_group_name_H-M   'P 1'
#
loop_
_entity.id
_entity.type
_entity.pdbx_description
1 polymer ?
#
loop_
_entity_poly.entity_id
_entity_poly.type
_entity_poly.pdbx_seq_one_letter_code
_entity_poly.pdbx_strand_id
1 'polypeptide(L)'
;MKYLKHFMLLLLLGNLLTGCFDDNDDVIQPSGTTEINDFIYRGMRTWYLYKSDVADLQDNRFSSDQQYTEYLRGFSSPEAIFESLKSTIDEFSFLVSDFVTLEQSFDGISRNNGMEFGLVRYPDDPNNVFGFVRYILPGTDAEAKGVKRGDIFNTIDGTQITADNFRQLIAPDSYTIGLANINGNTITSTGESISLTKVQYTENPVFINKTIDVGGNPVGYLMYNAFTLDFDEQLNAAFAKLKSDNVTDLILDLRYNGGGAVETAIDLSSMITGQFNEKLFTTEEWNDEFQQNFQENDPGRLINNFDNQISTGAAINSLNLSKLYVLTTRSSASASELIINGLDPYINVIQVGDTTRGKFQASITIYDSDNFRRQGANTGHTYAMQPLVLKSINSVGFTDYFDGFAPEIALEEDFSNLGVLGDTNEPLLKAAIDDILGVSSRQKSSTHHFEEVGNSNMQDAGYESMYHQNDVLKLYESNF
;
A
#
# COMPACT_ATOMS: atom_id res chain seq x y z
N MET A 1 -34.31 -0.15 -74.35
CA MET A 1 -34.48 -0.08 -72.88
C MET A 1 -33.68 -1.16 -72.12
N LYS A 2 -32.39 -1.37 -72.42
CA LYS A 2 -31.54 -2.35 -71.68
C LYS A 2 -30.57 -1.71 -70.67
N TYR A 3 -30.42 -0.39 -70.68
CA TYR A 3 -29.51 0.33 -69.79
C TYR A 3 -30.20 1.10 -68.66
N LEU A 4 -31.54 1.18 -68.64
CA LEU A 4 -32.28 1.94 -67.62
C LEU A 4 -32.33 1.23 -66.26
N LYS A 5 -32.28 -0.12 -66.24
CA LYS A 5 -32.29 -0.90 -64.98
C LYS A 5 -30.95 -0.88 -64.25
N HIS A 6 -29.83 -0.68 -64.96
CA HIS A 6 -28.50 -0.60 -64.34
C HIS A 6 -28.21 0.80 -63.79
N PHE A 7 -28.83 1.84 -64.34
CA PHE A 7 -28.71 3.20 -63.81
C PHE A 7 -29.53 3.41 -62.52
N MET A 8 -30.69 2.75 -62.39
CA MET A 8 -31.49 2.77 -61.16
C MET A 8 -30.87 1.97 -60.01
N LEU A 9 -30.09 0.92 -60.30
CA LEU A 9 -29.38 0.14 -59.28
C LEU A 9 -28.14 0.87 -58.73
N LEU A 10 -27.46 1.67 -59.57
CA LEU A 10 -26.33 2.50 -59.15
C LEU A 10 -26.76 3.74 -58.34
N LEU A 11 -27.97 4.26 -58.56
CA LEU A 11 -28.55 5.34 -57.75
C LEU A 11 -29.10 4.87 -56.38
N LEU A 12 -29.40 3.58 -56.23
CA LEU A 12 -29.82 3.00 -54.95
C LEU A 12 -28.65 2.57 -54.05
N LEU A 13 -27.46 2.30 -54.63
CA LEU A 13 -26.24 2.02 -53.85
C LEU A 13 -25.49 3.29 -53.40
N GLY A 14 -25.85 4.47 -53.93
CA GLY A 14 -25.16 5.74 -53.63
C GLY A 14 -25.64 6.50 -52.39
N ASN A 15 -26.61 5.98 -51.63
CA ASN A 15 -27.20 6.67 -50.46
C ASN A 15 -27.06 5.90 -49.13
N LEU A 16 -26.15 4.92 -49.06
CA LEU A 16 -25.91 4.15 -47.82
C LEU A 16 -24.56 4.46 -47.15
N LEU A 17 -23.90 5.57 -47.50
CA LEU A 17 -22.59 5.95 -46.92
C LEU A 17 -22.56 7.38 -46.37
N THR A 18 -23.64 7.82 -45.72
CA THR A 18 -23.59 8.98 -44.80
C THR A 18 -24.47 8.70 -43.59
N GLY A 19 -24.13 7.65 -42.86
CA GLY A 19 -24.40 7.58 -41.43
C GLY A 19 -23.04 7.57 -40.76
N CYS A 20 -22.45 8.74 -40.54
CA CYS A 20 -21.55 8.85 -39.38
C CYS A 20 -22.45 8.52 -38.19
N PHE A 21 -22.25 7.35 -37.60
CA PHE A 21 -22.40 7.27 -36.17
C PHE A 21 -21.42 8.32 -35.64
N ASP A 22 -21.93 9.42 -35.09
CA ASP A 22 -21.18 10.11 -34.04
C ASP A 22 -21.24 9.14 -32.87
N ASP A 23 -20.32 8.18 -32.84
CA ASP A 23 -19.93 7.60 -31.58
C ASP A 23 -19.16 8.73 -30.84
N ASN A 24 -19.39 8.88 -29.53
CA ASN A 24 -18.87 10.00 -28.74
C ASN A 24 -17.34 9.95 -28.54
N ASP A 25 -16.63 9.34 -29.49
CA ASP A 25 -15.24 8.91 -29.48
C ASP A 25 -14.31 10.02 -29.98
N ASP A 26 -14.81 10.91 -30.84
CA ASP A 26 -13.98 11.86 -31.58
C ASP A 26 -13.81 13.21 -30.86
N VAL A 27 -14.60 13.48 -29.81
CA VAL A 27 -14.48 14.70 -29.00
C VAL A 27 -14.65 14.40 -27.53
N ILE A 28 -13.53 14.36 -26.79
CA ILE A 28 -13.53 14.31 -25.33
C ILE A 28 -14.32 15.51 -24.81
N GLN A 29 -15.45 15.25 -24.15
CA GLN A 29 -16.20 16.26 -23.40
C GLN A 29 -15.74 16.22 -21.95
N PRO A 30 -15.07 17.27 -21.44
CA PRO A 30 -14.66 17.31 -20.05
C PRO A 30 -15.88 17.23 -19.14
N SER A 31 -15.85 16.32 -18.17
CA SER A 31 -16.96 16.15 -17.23
C SER A 31 -17.05 17.33 -16.28
N GLY A 32 -18.28 17.75 -15.98
CA GLY A 32 -18.55 18.77 -14.98
C GLY A 32 -18.42 18.22 -13.55
N THR A 33 -18.19 19.10 -12.57
CA THR A 33 -18.09 18.70 -11.15
C THR A 33 -19.32 17.90 -10.68
N THR A 34 -20.53 18.24 -11.13
CA THR A 34 -21.74 17.50 -10.74
C THR A 34 -21.75 16.07 -11.28
N GLU A 35 -21.19 15.81 -12.46
CA GLU A 35 -21.09 14.45 -13.03
C GLU A 35 -20.07 13.60 -12.26
N ILE A 36 -18.92 14.20 -11.90
CA ILE A 36 -17.92 13.53 -11.05
C ILE A 36 -18.49 13.27 -9.64
N ASN A 37 -19.26 14.21 -9.10
CA ASN A 37 -19.92 14.03 -7.80
C ASN A 37 -20.97 12.91 -7.85
N ASP A 38 -21.72 12.78 -8.95
CA ASP A 38 -22.65 11.67 -9.17
C ASP A 38 -21.91 10.32 -9.17
N PHE A 39 -20.80 10.23 -9.90
CA PHE A 39 -19.92 9.06 -9.87
C PHE A 39 -19.48 8.69 -8.45
N ILE A 40 -18.96 9.67 -7.70
CA ILE A 40 -18.49 9.47 -6.32
C ILE A 40 -19.62 8.95 -5.43
N TYR A 41 -20.79 9.60 -5.49
CA TYR A 41 -21.94 9.18 -4.73
C TYR A 41 -22.37 7.75 -5.07
N ARG A 42 -22.49 7.42 -6.37
CA ARG A 42 -22.88 6.08 -6.82
C ARG A 42 -21.90 5.00 -6.35
N GLY A 43 -20.60 5.26 -6.45
CA GLY A 43 -19.57 4.31 -6.02
C GLY A 43 -19.60 4.07 -4.51
N MET A 44 -19.63 5.15 -3.70
CA MET A 44 -19.73 5.05 -2.24
C MET A 44 -21.03 4.37 -1.81
N ARG A 45 -22.17 4.73 -2.41
CA ARG A 45 -23.47 4.10 -2.12
C ARG A 45 -23.47 2.60 -2.40
N THR A 46 -22.77 2.17 -3.45
CA THR A 46 -22.76 0.77 -3.86
C THR A 46 -21.79 -0.04 -3.01
N TRP A 47 -20.52 0.37 -2.99
CA TRP A 47 -19.41 -0.48 -2.57
C TRP A 47 -18.94 -0.25 -1.15
N TYR A 48 -19.18 0.93 -0.58
CA TYR A 48 -18.55 1.31 0.67
C TYR A 48 -18.95 0.38 1.84
N LEU A 49 -17.96 -0.09 2.59
CA LEU A 49 -18.12 -0.99 3.72
C LEU A 49 -19.03 -0.39 4.80
N TYR A 50 -18.78 0.87 5.16
CA TYR A 50 -19.47 1.56 6.26
C TYR A 50 -20.65 2.42 5.81
N LYS A 51 -21.23 2.15 4.64
CA LYS A 51 -22.34 2.94 4.10
C LYS A 51 -23.56 2.99 5.03
N SER A 52 -23.78 1.97 5.86
CA SER A 52 -24.86 1.92 6.84
C SER A 52 -24.72 3.00 7.92
N ASP A 53 -23.50 3.46 8.22
CA ASP A 53 -23.21 4.51 9.20
C ASP A 53 -23.44 5.93 8.63
N VAL A 54 -23.56 6.05 7.31
CA VAL A 54 -23.60 7.34 6.61
C VAL A 54 -25.04 7.65 6.18
N ALA A 55 -25.64 8.67 6.80
CA ALA A 55 -27.03 9.06 6.55
C ALA A 55 -27.30 9.43 5.08
N ASP A 56 -26.32 10.04 4.41
CA ASP A 56 -26.43 10.41 3.00
C ASP A 56 -26.35 9.20 2.04
N LEU A 57 -25.93 8.02 2.49
CA LEU A 57 -25.85 6.80 1.67
C LEU A 57 -27.02 5.83 1.88
N GLN A 58 -28.10 6.26 2.54
CA GLN A 58 -29.27 5.41 2.78
C GLN A 58 -30.20 5.35 1.56
N ASP A 59 -30.88 4.20 1.35
CA ASP A 59 -31.76 3.94 0.18
C ASP A 59 -32.75 5.06 -0.16
N ASN A 60 -33.37 5.63 0.87
CA ASN A 60 -34.44 6.62 0.72
C ASN A 60 -33.95 8.04 1.01
N ARG A 61 -32.65 8.31 0.84
CA ARG A 61 -32.06 9.61 1.15
C ARG A 61 -32.66 10.77 0.32
N PHE A 62 -33.00 10.51 -0.93
CA PHE A 62 -33.57 11.52 -1.83
C PHE A 62 -34.96 11.10 -2.28
N SER A 63 -35.92 12.02 -2.20
CA SER A 63 -37.32 11.77 -2.61
C SER A 63 -37.61 12.14 -4.07
N SER A 64 -36.64 12.74 -4.77
CA SER A 64 -36.72 13.11 -6.19
C SER A 64 -35.34 13.35 -6.81
N ASP A 65 -35.25 13.21 -8.13
CA ASP A 65 -34.04 13.53 -8.91
C ASP A 65 -33.61 14.99 -8.73
N GLN A 66 -34.55 15.90 -8.48
CA GLN A 66 -34.25 17.30 -8.21
C GLN A 66 -33.45 17.45 -6.91
N GLN A 67 -33.90 16.81 -5.82
CA GLN A 67 -33.17 16.85 -4.54
C GLN A 67 -31.79 16.21 -4.63
N TYR A 68 -31.70 15.10 -5.37
CA TYR A 68 -30.41 14.44 -5.62
C TYR A 68 -29.45 15.37 -6.38
N THR A 69 -29.92 15.98 -7.47
CA THR A 69 -29.11 16.92 -8.26
C THR A 69 -28.70 18.16 -7.47
N GLU A 70 -29.60 18.71 -6.64
CA GLU A 70 -29.30 19.84 -5.76
C GLU A 70 -28.26 19.48 -4.71
N TYR A 71 -28.31 18.28 -4.14
CA TYR A 71 -27.29 17.75 -3.23
C TYR A 71 -25.92 17.67 -3.90
N LEU A 72 -25.84 17.05 -5.09
CA LEU A 72 -24.57 16.92 -5.82
C LEU A 72 -23.94 18.28 -6.17
N ARG A 73 -24.77 19.30 -6.47
CA ARG A 73 -24.31 20.68 -6.75
C ARG A 73 -23.89 21.46 -5.50
N GLY A 74 -24.22 20.97 -4.30
CA GLY A 74 -23.90 21.63 -3.04
C GLY A 74 -22.43 21.59 -2.66
N PHE A 75 -21.62 20.74 -3.32
CA PHE A 75 -20.21 20.55 -2.99
C PHE A 75 -19.29 21.38 -3.89
N SER A 76 -18.25 21.94 -3.28
CA SER A 76 -17.26 22.79 -3.96
C SER A 76 -16.27 22.01 -4.82
N SER A 77 -16.07 20.72 -4.55
CA SER A 77 -15.17 19.84 -5.32
C SER A 77 -15.56 18.36 -5.17
N PRO A 78 -15.03 17.47 -6.03
CA PRO A 78 -15.15 16.01 -5.89
C PRO A 78 -14.63 15.48 -4.55
N GLU A 79 -13.52 16.01 -4.05
CA GLU A 79 -12.96 15.64 -2.74
C GLU A 79 -13.91 15.99 -1.60
N ALA A 80 -14.58 17.14 -1.68
CA ALA A 80 -15.50 17.59 -0.64
C ALA A 80 -16.71 16.66 -0.48
N ILE A 81 -17.27 16.15 -1.58
CA ILE A 81 -18.35 15.15 -1.49
C ILE A 81 -17.81 13.80 -1.02
N PHE A 82 -16.65 13.35 -1.52
CA PHE A 82 -16.05 12.09 -1.10
C PHE A 82 -15.82 12.04 0.41
N GLU A 83 -15.18 13.06 0.97
CA GLU A 83 -14.93 13.13 2.42
C GLU A 83 -16.23 13.23 3.23
N SER A 84 -17.27 13.90 2.71
CA SER A 84 -18.58 13.96 3.39
C SER A 84 -19.31 12.61 3.47
N LEU A 85 -18.93 11.66 2.61
CA LEU A 85 -19.55 10.33 2.51
C LEU A 85 -18.79 9.24 3.26
N LYS A 86 -17.68 9.58 3.93
CA LYS A 86 -16.92 8.64 4.75
C LYS A 86 -17.47 8.55 6.17
N SER A 87 -17.46 7.34 6.73
CA SER A 87 -17.69 7.12 8.16
C SER A 87 -16.51 7.68 8.96
N THR A 88 -16.76 8.11 10.21
CA THR A 88 -15.71 8.67 11.07
C THR A 88 -14.65 7.65 11.49
N ILE A 89 -14.93 6.35 11.32
CA ILE A 89 -13.97 5.26 11.59
C ILE A 89 -13.11 4.90 10.38
N ASP A 90 -13.38 5.50 9.22
CA ASP A 90 -12.66 5.21 7.99
C ASP A 90 -11.54 6.21 7.74
N GLU A 91 -10.34 5.77 8.10
CA GLU A 91 -9.09 6.50 7.87
C GLU A 91 -8.52 6.21 6.47
N PHE A 92 -8.92 5.12 5.80
CA PHE A 92 -8.17 4.51 4.70
C PHE A 92 -8.77 4.71 3.30
N SER A 93 -10.06 5.03 3.16
CA SER A 93 -10.64 5.31 1.84
C SER A 93 -10.12 6.63 1.28
N PHE A 94 -9.78 6.65 -0.01
CA PHE A 94 -9.28 7.84 -0.70
C PHE A 94 -9.83 8.02 -2.12
N LEU A 95 -9.75 9.25 -2.61
CA LEU A 95 -10.07 9.66 -3.98
C LEU A 95 -8.76 10.09 -4.68
N VAL A 96 -8.59 9.71 -5.94
CA VAL A 96 -7.53 10.23 -6.80
C VAL A 96 -8.13 10.98 -7.98
N SER A 97 -7.48 12.08 -8.38
CA SER A 97 -7.84 12.81 -9.60
C SER A 97 -7.22 12.20 -10.86
N ASP A 98 -6.24 11.30 -10.72
CA ASP A 98 -5.54 10.64 -11.81
C ASP A 98 -5.34 9.15 -11.51
N PHE A 99 -6.25 8.33 -12.03
CA PHE A 99 -6.15 6.87 -11.88
C PHE A 99 -4.96 6.27 -12.63
N VAL A 100 -4.34 6.96 -13.59
CA VAL A 100 -3.19 6.41 -14.33
C VAL A 100 -1.98 6.33 -13.40
N THR A 101 -1.76 7.38 -12.61
CA THR A 101 -0.74 7.38 -11.56
C THR A 101 -1.03 6.31 -10.49
N LEU A 102 -2.30 6.11 -10.12
CA LEU A 102 -2.70 5.04 -9.20
C LEU A 102 -2.40 3.64 -9.77
N GLU A 103 -2.77 3.38 -11.03
CA GLU A 103 -2.50 2.12 -11.72
C GLU A 103 -0.99 1.83 -11.78
N GLN A 104 -0.19 2.83 -12.15
CA GLN A 104 1.27 2.72 -12.13
C GLN A 104 1.82 2.32 -10.76
N SER A 105 1.27 2.89 -9.67
CA SER A 105 1.70 2.52 -8.32
C SER A 105 1.42 1.06 -7.97
N PHE A 106 0.30 0.50 -8.46
CA PHE A 106 -0.02 -0.93 -8.27
C PHE A 106 0.89 -1.85 -9.07
N ASP A 107 1.50 -1.36 -10.15
CA ASP A 107 2.50 -2.07 -10.94
C ASP A 107 3.93 -1.88 -10.39
N GLY A 108 4.07 -1.21 -9.24
CA GLY A 108 5.38 -0.86 -8.66
C GLY A 108 6.13 0.22 -9.44
N ILE A 109 5.45 0.96 -10.31
CA ILE A 109 6.03 2.02 -11.14
C ILE A 109 5.85 3.36 -10.41
N SER A 110 6.96 4.00 -10.08
CA SER A 110 6.96 5.34 -9.51
C SER A 110 8.06 6.21 -10.11
N ARG A 111 7.98 7.52 -9.87
CA ARG A 111 9.00 8.47 -10.28
C ARG A 111 9.84 8.85 -9.06
N ASN A 112 11.00 8.24 -8.91
CA ASN A 112 11.88 8.43 -7.75
C ASN A 112 13.36 8.49 -8.18
N ASN A 113 14.23 8.94 -7.27
CA ASN A 113 15.68 8.98 -7.49
C ASN A 113 16.42 7.77 -6.87
N GLY A 114 15.67 6.83 -6.30
CA GLY A 114 16.15 5.64 -5.62
C GLY A 114 16.55 5.79 -4.16
N MET A 115 16.47 6.98 -3.58
CA MET A 115 16.66 7.18 -2.15
C MET A 115 15.31 7.01 -1.45
N GLU A 116 15.13 5.91 -0.73
CA GLU A 116 13.99 5.69 0.14
C GLU A 116 14.33 6.24 1.53
N PHE A 117 13.46 7.09 2.09
CA PHE A 117 13.77 7.85 3.31
C PHE A 117 12.55 8.04 4.19
N GLY A 118 12.76 8.24 5.49
CA GLY A 118 11.78 8.81 6.41
C GLY A 118 12.13 10.25 6.76
N LEU A 119 11.13 11.04 7.16
CA LEU A 119 11.25 12.42 7.62
C LEU A 119 10.75 12.51 9.05
N VAL A 120 11.54 13.13 9.92
CA VAL A 120 11.38 13.06 11.36
C VAL A 120 11.53 14.45 11.98
N ARG A 121 10.68 14.78 12.94
CA ARG A 121 10.81 16.03 13.70
C ARG A 121 12.06 16.01 14.57
N TYR A 122 12.69 17.17 14.71
CA TYR A 122 13.75 17.34 15.71
C TYR A 122 13.14 17.21 17.11
N PRO A 123 13.78 16.48 18.05
CA PRO A 123 13.27 16.34 19.41
C PRO A 123 13.16 17.68 20.17
N ASP A 124 14.09 18.60 19.92
CA ASP A 124 14.18 19.88 20.65
C ASP A 124 13.49 21.05 19.91
N ASP A 125 13.15 20.89 18.64
CA ASP A 125 12.45 21.89 17.82
C ASP A 125 11.51 21.21 16.81
N PRO A 126 10.27 20.90 17.19
CA PRO A 126 9.38 20.09 16.37
C PRO A 126 8.99 20.74 15.03
N ASN A 127 9.28 22.02 14.82
CA ASN A 127 9.09 22.66 13.52
C ASN A 127 10.15 22.23 12.50
N ASN A 128 11.37 21.92 12.96
CA ASN A 128 12.43 21.42 12.11
C ASN A 128 12.27 19.92 11.88
N VAL A 129 12.60 19.51 10.66
CA VAL A 129 12.54 18.12 10.21
C VAL A 129 13.91 17.73 9.65
N PHE A 130 14.35 16.51 9.90
CA PHE A 130 15.46 15.89 9.19
C PHE A 130 14.96 14.63 8.49
N GLY A 131 15.67 14.20 7.45
CA GLY A 131 15.45 12.92 6.82
C GLY A 131 16.54 11.92 7.15
N PHE A 132 16.17 10.64 7.17
CA PHE A 132 17.09 9.52 7.28
C PHE A 132 16.85 8.56 6.13
N VAL A 133 17.92 8.07 5.52
CA VAL A 133 17.81 7.12 4.41
C VAL A 133 17.51 5.73 4.94
N ARG A 134 16.38 5.16 4.52
CA ARG A 134 15.92 3.81 4.85
C ARG A 134 16.64 2.78 4.00
N TYR A 135 16.62 2.91 2.68
CA TYR A 135 17.32 2.01 1.77
C TYR A 135 17.50 2.67 0.41
N ILE A 136 18.24 2.01 -0.48
CA ILE A 136 18.53 2.52 -1.82
C ILE A 136 18.07 1.49 -2.84
N LEU A 137 17.28 1.94 -3.81
CA LEU A 137 16.82 1.11 -4.91
C LEU A 137 17.99 0.83 -5.88
N PRO A 138 18.20 -0.43 -6.33
CA PRO A 138 19.29 -0.80 -7.22
C PRO A 138 19.21 -0.10 -8.58
N GLY A 139 20.35 0.28 -9.14
CA GLY A 139 20.48 0.86 -10.48
C GLY A 139 20.00 2.30 -10.62
N THR A 140 19.85 3.02 -9.49
CA THR A 140 19.30 4.38 -9.46
C THR A 140 20.37 5.47 -9.30
N ASP A 141 19.95 6.73 -9.43
CA ASP A 141 20.83 7.89 -9.29
C ASP A 141 21.38 8.03 -7.86
N ALA A 142 20.58 7.71 -6.83
CA ALA A 142 21.02 7.67 -5.44
C ALA A 142 22.12 6.63 -5.22
N GLU A 143 21.95 5.41 -5.77
CA GLU A 143 22.99 4.36 -5.70
C GLU A 143 24.29 4.82 -6.39
N ALA A 144 24.18 5.36 -7.61
CA ALA A 144 25.33 5.81 -8.38
C ALA A 144 26.11 6.95 -7.70
N LYS A 145 25.44 7.75 -6.87
CA LYS A 145 26.03 8.85 -6.10
C LYS A 145 26.49 8.45 -4.70
N GLY A 146 26.33 7.17 -4.35
CA GLY A 146 26.87 6.61 -3.11
C GLY A 146 26.07 6.99 -1.88
N VAL A 147 24.79 7.32 -2.02
CA VAL A 147 23.85 7.45 -0.89
C VAL A 147 23.75 6.10 -0.19
N LYS A 148 23.68 6.11 1.15
CA LYS A 148 23.66 4.90 1.98
C LYS A 148 22.53 4.96 3.00
N ARG A 149 21.99 3.79 3.35
CA ARG A 149 21.10 3.64 4.51
C ARG A 149 21.79 4.22 5.74
N GLY A 150 21.06 5.02 6.52
CA GLY A 150 21.57 5.72 7.68
C GLY A 150 22.19 7.09 7.39
N ASP A 151 22.36 7.49 6.12
CA ASP A 151 22.69 8.88 5.82
C ASP A 151 21.57 9.79 6.34
N ILE A 152 21.96 10.87 7.03
CA ILE A 152 21.05 11.89 7.53
C ILE A 152 21.15 13.11 6.63
N PHE A 153 20.02 13.76 6.34
CA PHE A 153 19.99 15.03 5.64
C PHE A 153 18.99 15.97 6.32
N ASN A 154 19.26 17.27 6.31
CA ASN A 154 18.39 18.25 6.97
C ASN A 154 18.04 19.46 6.11
N THR A 155 18.57 19.51 4.88
CA THR A 155 18.24 20.56 3.93
C THR A 155 17.95 19.97 2.55
N ILE A 156 17.10 20.65 1.79
CA ILE A 156 16.86 20.41 0.37
C ILE A 156 17.09 21.72 -0.37
N ASP A 157 17.96 21.71 -1.38
CA ASP A 157 18.43 22.88 -2.11
C ASP A 157 18.90 24.01 -1.18
N GLY A 158 19.59 23.63 -0.09
CA GLY A 158 20.09 24.54 0.95
C GLY A 158 19.01 25.10 1.89
N THR A 159 17.74 24.73 1.71
CA THR A 159 16.64 25.14 2.58
C THR A 159 16.42 24.11 3.68
N GLN A 160 16.38 24.54 4.94
CA GLN A 160 16.04 23.68 6.09
C GLN A 160 14.67 23.04 5.90
N ILE A 161 14.60 21.73 6.08
CA ILE A 161 13.34 21.00 6.04
C ILE A 161 12.55 21.32 7.31
N THR A 162 11.27 21.62 7.14
CA THR A 162 10.33 21.94 8.23
C THR A 162 9.02 21.20 8.00
N ALA A 163 8.21 21.11 9.04
CA ALA A 163 6.89 20.49 8.99
C ALA A 163 5.96 21.06 7.90
N ASP A 164 6.17 22.32 7.50
CA ASP A 164 5.31 23.01 6.55
C ASP A 164 5.81 22.94 5.10
N ASN A 165 7.09 22.63 4.88
CA ASN A 165 7.71 22.77 3.56
C ASN A 165 8.15 21.44 2.91
N PHE A 166 8.23 20.34 3.66
CA PHE A 166 8.91 19.14 3.18
C PHE A 166 8.30 18.58 1.88
N ARG A 167 6.96 18.58 1.77
CA ARG A 167 6.24 18.12 0.57
C ARG A 167 6.61 18.93 -0.67
N GLN A 168 6.69 20.25 -0.52
CA GLN A 168 7.05 21.15 -1.60
C GLN A 168 8.52 20.99 -2.00
N LEU A 169 9.41 20.79 -1.02
CA LEU A 169 10.85 20.66 -1.27
C LEU A 169 11.20 19.38 -2.04
N ILE A 170 10.54 18.25 -1.76
CA ILE A 170 10.83 16.97 -2.44
C ILE A 170 10.08 16.79 -3.77
N ALA A 171 9.07 17.61 -4.06
CA ALA A 171 8.22 17.47 -5.25
C ALA A 171 9.01 17.55 -6.58
N PRO A 172 9.98 18.48 -6.77
CA PRO A 172 10.73 18.58 -8.02
C PRO A 172 11.42 17.28 -8.44
N ASP A 173 11.61 17.13 -9.76
CA ASP A 173 12.33 16.00 -10.35
C ASP A 173 13.82 16.00 -10.01
N SER A 174 14.40 17.17 -9.73
CA SER A 174 15.79 17.29 -9.31
C SER A 174 15.86 18.19 -8.09
N TYR A 175 16.56 17.73 -7.07
CA TYR A 175 16.83 18.48 -5.84
C TYR A 175 18.14 18.02 -5.22
N THR A 176 18.71 18.82 -4.32
CA THR A 176 19.97 18.52 -3.64
C THR A 176 19.75 18.35 -2.14
N ILE A 177 20.06 17.18 -1.60
CA ILE A 177 20.06 16.98 -0.15
C ILE A 177 21.36 17.52 0.46
N GLY A 178 21.27 18.27 1.55
CA GLY A 178 22.43 18.62 2.38
C GLY A 178 22.55 17.65 3.55
N LEU A 179 23.69 16.98 3.64
CA LEU A 179 23.95 15.92 4.61
C LEU A 179 24.16 16.50 6.02
N ALA A 180 23.82 15.69 7.01
CA ALA A 180 23.97 15.97 8.42
C ALA A 180 24.47 14.73 9.17
N ASN A 181 24.94 14.97 10.39
CA ASN A 181 25.23 13.92 11.37
C ASN A 181 24.19 13.97 12.48
N ILE A 182 23.88 12.80 13.04
CA ILE A 182 23.08 12.64 14.25
C ILE A 182 23.99 12.15 15.39
N ASN A 183 23.89 12.80 16.56
CA ASN A 183 24.53 12.35 17.80
C ASN A 183 23.55 12.53 18.97
N GLY A 184 22.91 11.43 19.37
CA GLY A 184 21.72 11.50 20.22
C GLY A 184 20.62 12.29 19.51
N ASN A 185 20.15 13.37 20.14
CA ASN A 185 19.11 14.25 19.59
C ASN A 185 19.65 15.41 18.75
N THR A 186 20.97 15.55 18.64
CA THR A 186 21.57 16.69 17.95
C THR A 186 21.78 16.36 16.48
N ILE A 187 21.14 17.13 15.60
CA ILE A 187 21.38 17.07 14.15
C ILE A 187 22.28 18.24 13.75
N THR A 188 23.41 17.94 13.10
CA THR A 188 24.39 18.96 12.68
C THR A 188 24.76 18.77 11.21
N SER A 189 24.57 19.79 10.38
CA SER A 189 24.94 19.75 8.96
C SER A 189 26.45 19.51 8.79
N THR A 190 26.82 18.67 7.81
CA THR A 190 28.23 18.40 7.47
C THR A 190 28.80 19.45 6.52
N GLY A 191 27.93 20.16 5.79
CA GLY A 191 28.30 21.04 4.68
C GLY A 191 28.49 20.31 3.35
N GLU A 192 28.34 18.98 3.33
CA GLU A 192 28.33 18.17 2.13
C GLU A 192 26.91 18.06 1.56
N SER A 193 26.80 17.81 0.26
CA SER A 193 25.51 17.74 -0.41
C SER A 193 25.54 16.77 -1.58
N ILE A 194 24.40 16.13 -1.86
CA ILE A 194 24.22 15.20 -2.98
C ILE A 194 23.04 15.69 -3.82
N SER A 195 23.28 16.02 -5.08
CA SER A 195 22.22 16.32 -6.04
C SER A 195 21.60 15.03 -6.53
N LEU A 196 20.28 14.92 -6.56
CA LEU A 196 19.54 13.73 -6.96
C LEU A 196 18.54 14.07 -8.07
N THR A 197 18.35 13.15 -9.01
CA THR A 197 17.37 13.30 -10.09
C THR A 197 16.47 12.07 -10.18
N LYS A 198 15.16 12.31 -10.19
CA LYS A 198 14.15 11.28 -10.32
C LYS A 198 14.07 10.76 -11.76
N VAL A 199 13.84 9.47 -11.87
CA VAL A 199 13.51 8.77 -13.12
C VAL A 199 12.30 7.89 -12.86
N GLN A 200 11.65 7.45 -13.93
CA GLN A 200 10.67 6.38 -13.78
C GLN A 200 11.42 5.09 -13.41
N TYR A 201 10.95 4.41 -12.38
CA TYR A 201 11.53 3.19 -11.86
C TYR A 201 10.41 2.18 -11.57
N THR A 202 10.68 0.91 -11.87
CA THR A 202 9.80 -0.20 -11.49
C THR A 202 10.48 -0.97 -10.37
N GLU A 203 9.93 -0.89 -9.17
CA GLU A 203 10.48 -1.56 -7.99
C GLU A 203 10.13 -3.04 -8.00
N ASN A 204 11.13 -3.89 -7.84
CA ASN A 204 10.92 -5.30 -7.50
C ASN A 204 10.71 -5.41 -5.98
N PRO A 205 9.54 -5.83 -5.50
CA PRO A 205 9.27 -5.86 -4.07
C PRO A 205 10.14 -6.87 -3.31
N VAL A 206 10.70 -7.89 -3.98
CA VAL A 206 11.72 -8.79 -3.41
C VAL A 206 13.05 -8.04 -3.34
N PHE A 207 13.20 -7.19 -2.32
CA PHE A 207 14.35 -6.30 -2.19
C PHE A 207 15.62 -7.05 -1.77
N ILE A 208 15.53 -7.92 -0.76
CA ILE A 208 16.63 -8.79 -0.33
C ILE A 208 16.13 -10.21 -0.15
N ASN A 209 16.81 -11.19 -0.75
CA ASN A 209 16.62 -12.61 -0.48
C ASN A 209 17.98 -13.26 -0.17
N LYS A 210 18.18 -13.68 1.08
CA LYS A 210 19.44 -14.23 1.58
C LYS A 210 19.21 -15.45 2.46
N THR A 211 20.20 -16.34 2.48
CA THR A 211 20.32 -17.38 3.50
C THR A 211 21.49 -17.01 4.40
N ILE A 212 21.26 -16.98 5.71
CA ILE A 212 22.25 -16.66 6.75
C ILE A 212 22.44 -17.86 7.66
N ASP A 213 23.66 -18.04 8.18
CA ASP A 213 23.97 -19.09 9.14
C ASP A 213 23.73 -18.59 10.57
N VAL A 214 22.77 -19.19 11.28
CA VAL A 214 22.43 -18.87 12.66
C VAL A 214 22.72 -20.09 13.52
N GLY A 215 23.90 -20.11 14.13
CA GLY A 215 24.30 -21.20 15.02
C GLY A 215 24.45 -22.57 14.33
N GLY A 216 24.74 -22.60 13.02
CA GLY A 216 24.82 -23.81 12.21
C GLY A 216 23.52 -24.14 11.45
N ASN A 217 22.45 -23.38 11.65
CA ASN A 217 21.18 -23.56 10.94
C ASN A 217 21.03 -22.52 9.81
N PRO A 218 20.66 -22.94 8.59
CA PRO A 218 20.35 -22.02 7.50
C PRO A 218 19.01 -21.32 7.76
N VAL A 219 19.03 -19.99 7.90
CA VAL A 219 17.84 -19.16 8.09
C VAL A 219 17.65 -18.28 6.86
N GLY A 220 16.44 -18.25 6.32
CA GLY A 220 16.07 -17.32 5.26
C GLY A 220 15.84 -15.92 5.82
N TYR A 221 16.35 -14.91 5.14
CA TYR A 221 16.00 -13.51 5.35
C TYR A 221 15.44 -12.95 4.05
N LEU A 222 14.17 -12.54 4.10
CA LEU A 222 13.45 -11.96 2.98
C LEU A 222 12.96 -10.57 3.37
N MET A 223 13.50 -9.52 2.75
CA MET A 223 12.93 -8.16 2.83
C MET A 223 12.01 -7.94 1.65
N TYR A 224 10.73 -7.73 1.94
CA TYR A 224 9.66 -7.66 0.96
C TYR A 224 8.86 -6.37 1.14
N ASN A 225 8.93 -5.45 0.16
CA ASN A 225 8.54 -4.05 0.35
C ASN A 225 7.11 -3.70 -0.11
N ALA A 226 6.47 -4.52 -0.94
CA ALA A 226 5.11 -4.28 -1.42
C ALA A 226 4.45 -5.57 -1.92
N PHE A 227 3.13 -5.67 -1.85
CA PHE A 227 2.37 -6.79 -2.41
C PHE A 227 1.93 -6.46 -3.83
N THR A 228 2.85 -6.58 -4.78
CA THR A 228 2.65 -6.26 -6.19
C THR A 228 2.45 -7.54 -6.99
N LEU A 229 1.23 -7.76 -7.49
CA LEU A 229 0.81 -9.01 -8.15
C LEU A 229 1.72 -9.41 -9.32
N ASP A 230 2.15 -8.44 -10.13
CA ASP A 230 3.04 -8.67 -11.28
C ASP A 230 4.43 -9.23 -10.92
N PHE A 231 4.78 -9.27 -9.62
CA PHE A 231 6.04 -9.80 -9.11
C PHE A 231 5.89 -11.15 -8.37
N ASP A 232 4.72 -11.79 -8.40
CA ASP A 232 4.50 -13.08 -7.74
C ASP A 232 5.45 -14.18 -8.25
N GLU A 233 5.85 -14.15 -9.52
CA GLU A 233 6.83 -15.10 -10.06
C GLU A 233 8.23 -14.90 -9.43
N GLN A 234 8.65 -13.67 -9.23
CA GLN A 234 9.92 -13.30 -8.60
C GLN A 234 9.90 -13.69 -7.12
N LEU A 235 8.77 -13.49 -6.44
CA LEU A 235 8.55 -13.95 -5.08
C LEU A 235 8.64 -15.48 -4.98
N ASN A 236 7.92 -16.20 -5.84
CA ASN A 236 7.96 -17.67 -5.87
C ASN A 236 9.37 -18.20 -6.19
N ALA A 237 10.12 -17.53 -7.08
CA ALA A 237 11.51 -17.85 -7.36
C ALA A 237 12.45 -17.59 -6.17
N ALA A 238 12.20 -16.54 -5.39
CA ALA A 238 12.93 -16.28 -4.15
C ALA A 238 12.75 -17.43 -3.14
N PHE A 239 11.53 -17.93 -3.01
CA PHE A 239 11.23 -19.10 -2.19
C PHE A 239 11.82 -20.40 -2.74
N ALA A 240 11.89 -20.58 -4.06
CA ALA A 240 12.60 -21.71 -4.66
C ALA A 240 14.08 -21.72 -4.26
N LYS A 241 14.73 -20.53 -4.21
CA LYS A 241 16.11 -20.40 -3.76
C LYS A 241 16.25 -20.76 -2.28
N LEU A 242 15.41 -20.22 -1.40
CA LEU A 242 15.43 -20.53 0.03
C LEU A 242 15.20 -22.03 0.30
N LYS A 243 14.26 -22.64 -0.42
CA LYS A 243 14.02 -24.09 -0.39
C LYS A 243 15.26 -24.89 -0.80
N SER A 244 15.94 -24.47 -1.88
CA SER A 244 17.17 -25.13 -2.34
C SER A 244 18.34 -25.01 -1.36
N ASP A 245 18.35 -23.93 -0.56
CA ASP A 245 19.32 -23.71 0.50
C ASP A 245 18.98 -24.49 1.79
N ASN A 246 17.85 -25.21 1.80
CA ASN A 246 17.35 -26.00 2.93
C ASN A 246 17.14 -25.18 4.20
N VAL A 247 16.61 -23.95 4.07
CA VAL A 247 16.35 -23.10 5.24
C VAL A 247 15.40 -23.79 6.22
N THR A 248 15.68 -23.64 7.51
CA THR A 248 14.89 -24.23 8.61
C THR A 248 13.97 -23.21 9.29
N ASP A 249 14.28 -21.94 9.11
CA ASP A 249 13.56 -20.80 9.70
C ASP A 249 13.52 -19.66 8.67
N LEU A 250 12.56 -18.75 8.85
CA LEU A 250 12.41 -17.56 8.02
C LEU A 250 12.21 -16.32 8.89
N ILE A 251 12.94 -15.27 8.53
CA ILE A 251 12.75 -13.90 8.99
C ILE A 251 12.23 -13.10 7.79
N LEU A 252 10.96 -12.70 7.84
CA LEU A 252 10.28 -11.89 6.85
C LEU A 252 10.30 -10.42 7.32
N ASP A 253 10.98 -9.56 6.59
CA ASP A 253 11.11 -8.14 6.90
C ASP A 253 10.11 -7.32 6.08
N LEU A 254 9.06 -6.85 6.77
CA LEU A 254 7.97 -6.03 6.23
C LEU A 254 8.01 -4.62 6.81
N ARG A 255 9.14 -4.20 7.39
CA ARG A 255 9.23 -3.01 8.23
C ARG A 255 8.81 -1.71 7.52
N TYR A 256 8.85 -1.67 6.19
CA TYR A 256 8.44 -0.53 5.37
C TYR A 256 7.31 -0.85 4.38
N ASN A 257 6.62 -1.99 4.54
CA ASN A 257 5.65 -2.47 3.59
C ASN A 257 4.22 -2.06 3.96
N GLY A 258 3.61 -1.18 3.18
CA GLY A 258 2.24 -0.67 3.41
C GLY A 258 1.11 -1.60 2.95
N GLY A 259 1.44 -2.79 2.44
CA GLY A 259 0.49 -3.77 1.92
C GLY A 259 0.42 -3.79 0.39
N GLY A 260 -0.78 -4.06 -0.13
CA GLY A 260 -1.05 -4.24 -1.56
C GLY A 260 -2.04 -5.37 -1.81
N ALA A 261 -1.78 -6.21 -2.80
CA ALA A 261 -2.66 -7.29 -3.21
C ALA A 261 -2.88 -8.34 -2.11
N VAL A 262 -4.16 -8.59 -1.79
CA VAL A 262 -4.59 -9.66 -0.86
C VAL A 262 -4.14 -11.02 -1.36
N GLU A 263 -4.28 -11.28 -2.67
CA GLU A 263 -3.87 -12.54 -3.31
C GLU A 263 -2.39 -12.86 -3.06
N THR A 264 -1.49 -11.91 -3.34
CA THR A 264 -0.04 -12.08 -3.09
C THR A 264 0.26 -12.37 -1.61
N ALA A 265 -0.55 -11.88 -0.67
CA ALA A 265 -0.39 -12.18 0.75
C ALA A 265 -0.81 -13.61 1.12
N ILE A 266 -1.86 -14.13 0.48
CA ILE A 266 -2.29 -15.53 0.61
C ILE A 266 -1.22 -16.45 -0.01
N ASP A 267 -0.73 -16.10 -1.20
CA ASP A 267 0.35 -16.80 -1.88
C ASP A 267 1.62 -16.86 -1.02
N LEU A 268 2.07 -15.72 -0.49
CA LEU A 268 3.22 -15.65 0.41
C LEU A 268 3.02 -16.50 1.67
N SER A 269 1.85 -16.41 2.30
CA SER A 269 1.50 -17.23 3.48
C SER A 269 1.52 -18.74 3.17
N SER A 270 1.11 -19.09 1.96
CA SER A 270 1.12 -20.46 1.43
C SER A 270 2.54 -20.94 1.10
N MET A 271 3.41 -20.07 0.58
CA MET A 271 4.84 -20.35 0.39
C MET A 271 5.57 -20.57 1.73
N ILE A 272 5.23 -19.83 2.78
CA ILE A 272 5.83 -19.99 4.11
C ILE A 272 5.48 -21.36 4.70
N THR A 273 4.19 -21.73 4.68
CA THR A 273 3.68 -22.90 5.41
C THR A 273 3.57 -24.17 4.59
N GLY A 274 3.07 -24.13 3.35
CA GLY A 274 2.90 -25.28 2.43
C GLY A 274 1.99 -26.44 2.87
N GLN A 275 1.61 -26.52 4.15
CA GLN A 275 0.98 -27.68 4.79
C GLN A 275 -0.53 -27.51 4.99
N PHE A 276 -1.09 -26.36 4.58
CA PHE A 276 -2.48 -25.99 4.83
C PHE A 276 -3.29 -25.73 3.56
N ASN A 277 -2.83 -26.18 2.39
CA ASN A 277 -3.56 -26.07 1.12
C ASN A 277 -5.05 -26.36 1.27
N GLU A 278 -5.90 -25.52 0.67
CA GLU A 278 -7.36 -25.57 0.72
C GLU A 278 -8.00 -25.38 2.11
N LYS A 279 -7.21 -25.14 3.17
CA LYS A 279 -7.77 -24.73 4.47
C LYS A 279 -8.05 -23.24 4.47
N LEU A 280 -9.04 -22.86 5.27
CA LEU A 280 -9.46 -21.48 5.47
C LEU A 280 -8.30 -20.61 5.96
N PHE A 281 -7.89 -19.62 5.20
CA PHE A 281 -6.95 -18.59 5.63
C PHE A 281 -7.72 -17.44 6.29
N THR A 282 -8.62 -16.81 5.54
CA THR A 282 -9.53 -15.76 6.03
C THR A 282 -10.91 -15.86 5.40
N THR A 283 -11.89 -15.21 6.02
CA THR A 283 -13.18 -14.90 5.41
C THR A 283 -13.33 -13.40 5.23
N GLU A 284 -14.26 -13.01 4.36
CA GLU A 284 -14.58 -11.62 4.06
C GLU A 284 -15.93 -11.23 4.67
N GLU A 285 -15.99 -10.03 5.23
CA GLU A 285 -17.24 -9.37 5.62
C GLU A 285 -17.41 -8.08 4.81
N TRP A 286 -18.47 -8.03 4.00
CA TRP A 286 -18.82 -6.91 3.12
C TRP A 286 -19.96 -6.08 3.72
N ASN A 287 -20.33 -4.98 3.06
CA ASN A 287 -21.58 -4.29 3.40
C ASN A 287 -22.80 -5.21 3.22
N ASP A 288 -23.89 -4.91 3.93
CA ASP A 288 -25.08 -5.78 4.06
C ASP A 288 -25.62 -6.31 2.71
N GLU A 289 -25.67 -5.44 1.69
CA GLU A 289 -26.20 -5.80 0.36
C GLU A 289 -25.33 -6.85 -0.33
N PHE A 290 -24.01 -6.64 -0.37
CA PHE A 290 -23.07 -7.61 -0.95
C PHE A 290 -22.95 -8.87 -0.10
N GLN A 291 -22.90 -8.71 1.23
CA GLN A 291 -22.80 -9.83 2.15
C GLN A 291 -23.98 -10.79 1.99
N GLN A 292 -25.21 -10.26 1.96
CA GLN A 292 -26.41 -11.07 1.72
C GLN A 292 -26.36 -11.72 0.33
N ASN A 293 -26.03 -10.95 -0.71
CA ASN A 293 -25.99 -11.47 -2.07
C ASN A 293 -25.01 -12.65 -2.21
N PHE A 294 -23.80 -12.52 -1.68
CA PHE A 294 -22.79 -13.56 -1.74
C PHE A 294 -23.19 -14.79 -0.92
N GLN A 295 -23.71 -14.62 0.29
CA GLN A 295 -24.20 -15.76 1.08
C GLN A 295 -25.30 -16.56 0.38
N GLU A 296 -26.20 -15.89 -0.35
CA GLU A 296 -27.31 -16.54 -1.05
C GLU A 296 -26.89 -17.17 -2.39
N ASN A 297 -25.97 -16.54 -3.14
CA ASN A 297 -25.72 -16.89 -4.54
C ASN A 297 -24.31 -17.45 -4.80
N ASP A 298 -23.30 -17.06 -4.03
CA ASP A 298 -21.90 -17.46 -4.20
C ASP A 298 -21.13 -17.42 -2.87
N PRO A 299 -21.47 -18.28 -1.89
CA PRO A 299 -20.88 -18.20 -0.55
C PRO A 299 -19.38 -18.53 -0.54
N GLY A 300 -18.88 -19.21 -1.58
CA GLY A 300 -17.45 -19.51 -1.74
C GLY A 300 -16.61 -18.26 -1.95
N ARG A 301 -17.19 -17.19 -2.50
CA ARG A 301 -16.51 -15.89 -2.69
C ARG A 301 -16.05 -15.24 -1.39
N LEU A 302 -16.72 -15.55 -0.27
CA LEU A 302 -16.39 -15.01 1.04
C LEU A 302 -15.24 -15.76 1.72
N ILE A 303 -14.68 -16.78 1.08
CA ILE A 303 -13.70 -17.70 1.65
C ILE A 303 -12.39 -17.58 0.89
N ASN A 304 -11.35 -17.16 1.60
CA ASN A 304 -9.98 -17.16 1.13
C ASN A 304 -9.27 -18.35 1.77
N ASN A 305 -8.87 -19.33 0.97
CA ASN A 305 -8.12 -20.50 1.43
C ASN A 305 -6.63 -20.32 1.17
N PHE A 306 -5.78 -21.11 1.82
CA PHE A 306 -4.39 -21.24 1.39
C PHE A 306 -4.30 -21.88 0.01
N ASP A 307 -3.36 -21.40 -0.79
CA ASP A 307 -3.13 -21.80 -2.16
C ASP A 307 -2.03 -22.86 -2.29
N ASN A 308 -1.99 -23.48 -3.47
CA ASN A 308 -0.89 -24.33 -3.93
C ASN A 308 -0.26 -23.83 -5.24
N GLN A 309 -0.81 -22.77 -5.81
CA GLN A 309 -0.37 -22.13 -7.04
C GLN A 309 -0.43 -20.64 -6.83
N ILE A 310 0.53 -19.92 -7.41
CA ILE A 310 0.46 -18.45 -7.46
C ILE A 310 -0.59 -18.00 -8.48
N SER A 311 -0.91 -16.72 -8.49
CA SER A 311 -1.84 -16.06 -9.42
C SER A 311 -1.64 -16.42 -10.92
N THR A 312 -0.42 -16.75 -11.35
CA THR A 312 -0.11 -17.19 -12.73
C THR A 312 -0.42 -18.66 -13.02
N GLY A 313 -0.85 -19.43 -12.01
CA GLY A 313 -1.07 -20.87 -12.05
C GLY A 313 0.18 -21.73 -11.84
N ALA A 314 1.35 -21.11 -11.62
CA ALA A 314 2.58 -21.84 -11.33
C ALA A 314 2.54 -22.42 -9.92
N ALA A 315 3.02 -23.65 -9.73
CA ALA A 315 3.07 -24.28 -8.41
C ALA A 315 3.93 -23.49 -7.42
N ILE A 316 3.46 -23.40 -6.18
CA ILE A 316 4.15 -22.72 -5.08
C ILE A 316 5.41 -23.50 -4.64
N ASN A 317 6.51 -22.78 -4.46
CA ASN A 317 7.69 -23.28 -3.76
C ASN A 317 7.54 -23.05 -2.26
N SER A 318 7.04 -24.05 -1.54
CA SER A 318 6.85 -23.93 -0.09
C SER A 318 8.05 -24.38 0.75
N LEU A 319 8.26 -23.73 1.90
CA LEU A 319 9.29 -24.03 2.89
C LEU A 319 8.85 -25.01 3.98
N ASN A 320 7.54 -25.24 4.13
CA ASN A 320 6.98 -26.14 5.15
C ASN A 320 7.32 -25.74 6.59
N LEU A 321 7.28 -24.45 6.89
CA LEU A 321 7.64 -23.90 8.21
C LEU A 321 6.43 -23.89 9.17
N SER A 322 6.74 -24.05 10.46
CA SER A 322 5.78 -23.95 11.57
C SER A 322 6.07 -22.78 12.51
N LYS A 323 7.02 -21.93 12.12
CA LYS A 323 7.42 -20.71 12.83
C LYS A 323 7.83 -19.65 11.80
N LEU A 324 7.48 -18.39 12.07
CA LEU A 324 7.83 -17.24 11.26
C LEU A 324 8.25 -16.09 12.18
N TYR A 325 9.34 -15.40 11.85
CA TYR A 325 9.64 -14.08 12.42
C TYR A 325 9.22 -13.00 11.43
N VAL A 326 8.54 -11.96 11.90
CA VAL A 326 8.12 -10.82 11.07
C VAL A 326 8.71 -9.53 11.64
N LEU A 327 9.54 -8.82 10.86
CA LEU A 327 10.04 -7.51 11.25
C LEU A 327 9.05 -6.44 10.80
N THR A 328 8.58 -5.61 11.73
CA THR A 328 7.53 -4.62 11.47
C THR A 328 7.84 -3.25 12.04
N THR A 329 7.20 -2.23 11.48
CA THR A 329 7.03 -0.91 12.12
C THR A 329 5.60 -0.42 11.93
N ARG A 330 5.31 0.82 12.34
CA ARG A 330 4.06 1.53 11.99
C ARG A 330 3.81 1.64 10.49
N SER A 331 4.84 1.51 9.65
CA SER A 331 4.67 1.44 8.18
C SER A 331 4.16 0.08 7.69
N SER A 332 4.15 -0.95 8.54
CA SER A 332 3.63 -2.28 8.18
C SER A 332 2.11 -2.27 8.27
N ALA A 333 1.42 -2.42 7.13
CA ALA A 333 -0.03 -2.25 7.06
C ALA A 333 -0.73 -3.27 6.16
N SER A 334 -2.04 -3.46 6.37
CA SER A 334 -2.92 -4.14 5.41
C SER A 334 -2.47 -5.58 5.08
N ALA A 335 -2.09 -5.88 3.83
CA ALA A 335 -1.62 -7.19 3.43
C ALA A 335 -0.42 -7.70 4.28
N SER A 336 0.44 -6.82 4.81
CA SER A 336 1.46 -7.20 5.79
C SER A 336 0.87 -7.73 7.10
N GLU A 337 -0.18 -7.08 7.59
CA GLU A 337 -0.90 -7.46 8.81
C GLU A 337 -1.78 -8.70 8.58
N LEU A 338 -2.26 -8.89 7.34
CA LEU A 338 -3.01 -10.08 6.94
C LEU A 338 -2.17 -11.35 7.05
N ILE A 339 -0.86 -11.30 6.74
CA ILE A 339 0.05 -12.44 6.96
C ILE A 339 0.07 -12.81 8.44
N ILE A 340 0.28 -11.83 9.33
CA ILE A 340 0.33 -12.04 10.78
C ILE A 340 -1.00 -12.64 11.24
N ASN A 341 -2.11 -11.97 10.93
CA ASN A 341 -3.45 -12.36 11.35
C ASN A 341 -3.87 -13.74 10.83
N GLY A 342 -3.58 -14.05 9.57
CA GLY A 342 -4.01 -15.27 8.91
C GLY A 342 -3.16 -16.49 9.26
N LEU A 343 -1.87 -16.29 9.59
CA LEU A 343 -0.96 -17.38 9.97
C LEU A 343 -0.96 -17.70 11.47
N ASP A 344 -1.27 -16.73 12.33
CA ASP A 344 -1.27 -16.91 13.80
C ASP A 344 -2.09 -18.12 14.29
N PRO A 345 -3.28 -18.45 13.73
CA PRO A 345 -4.02 -19.64 14.14
C PRO A 345 -3.35 -20.98 13.78
N TYR A 346 -2.32 -20.96 12.93
CA TYR A 346 -1.75 -22.16 12.29
C TYR A 346 -0.31 -22.44 12.68
N ILE A 347 0.49 -21.40 12.90
CA ILE A 347 1.93 -21.49 13.19
C ILE A 347 2.33 -20.45 14.24
N ASN A 348 3.52 -20.59 14.81
CA ASN A 348 4.04 -19.58 15.74
C ASN A 348 4.59 -18.37 14.96
N VAL A 349 3.88 -17.24 14.99
CA VAL A 349 4.34 -15.97 14.40
C VAL A 349 4.96 -15.12 15.52
N ILE A 350 6.20 -14.68 15.34
CA ILE A 350 6.90 -13.79 16.29
C ILE A 350 7.19 -12.46 15.59
N GLN A 351 6.55 -11.41 16.05
CA GLN A 351 6.75 -10.06 15.60
C GLN A 351 7.93 -9.41 16.36
N VAL A 352 8.78 -8.73 15.61
CA VAL A 352 9.96 -8.02 16.10
C VAL A 352 9.94 -6.61 15.53
N GLY A 353 10.18 -5.60 16.36
CA GLY A 353 10.22 -4.21 15.90
C GLY A 353 9.22 -3.34 16.63
N ASP A 354 8.34 -2.68 15.89
CA ASP A 354 7.30 -1.79 16.43
C ASP A 354 5.90 -2.20 15.95
N THR A 355 4.88 -1.64 16.60
CA THR A 355 3.45 -1.88 16.37
C THR A 355 3.08 -1.61 14.92
N THR A 356 2.24 -2.46 14.31
CA THR A 356 1.77 -2.27 12.92
C THR A 356 0.70 -1.17 12.82
N ARG A 357 0.18 -0.92 11.60
CA ARG A 357 -0.72 0.21 11.32
C ARG A 357 -2.15 0.06 11.87
N GLY A 358 -2.73 -1.14 11.80
CA GLY A 358 -4.11 -1.42 12.22
C GLY A 358 -5.14 -1.46 11.08
N LYS A 359 -4.73 -1.78 9.84
CA LYS A 359 -5.63 -1.81 8.68
C LYS A 359 -6.04 -3.24 8.34
N PHE A 360 -7.19 -3.67 8.84
CA PHE A 360 -7.77 -5.01 8.58
C PHE A 360 -8.78 -5.05 7.43
N GLN A 361 -8.98 -3.92 6.76
CA GLN A 361 -9.92 -3.76 5.64
C GLN A 361 -9.18 -3.77 4.30
N ALA A 362 -9.90 -4.15 3.25
CA ALA A 362 -9.44 -4.06 1.87
C ALA A 362 -10.26 -3.05 1.05
N SER A 363 -9.61 -2.48 0.04
CA SER A 363 -10.19 -1.52 -0.90
C SER A 363 -10.15 -2.07 -2.33
N ILE A 364 -11.01 -1.54 -3.19
CA ILE A 364 -10.99 -1.81 -4.64
C ILE A 364 -11.06 -0.52 -5.42
N THR A 365 -10.46 -0.51 -6.61
CA THR A 365 -10.51 0.68 -7.48
C THR A 365 -11.84 0.73 -8.19
N ILE A 366 -12.55 1.83 -7.98
CA ILE A 366 -13.85 2.13 -8.58
C ILE A 366 -13.64 3.22 -9.62
N TYR A 367 -14.05 2.94 -10.86
CA TYR A 367 -13.96 3.85 -12.01
C TYR A 367 -15.34 4.37 -12.39
N ASP A 368 -15.42 5.54 -13.03
CA ASP A 368 -16.69 6.05 -13.53
C ASP A 368 -17.11 5.32 -14.81
N SER A 369 -17.77 4.18 -14.63
CA SER A 369 -18.35 3.36 -15.71
C SER A 369 -19.61 2.66 -15.22
N ASP A 370 -20.39 2.11 -16.16
CA ASP A 370 -21.65 1.42 -15.87
C ASP A 370 -21.51 0.29 -14.83
N ASN A 371 -20.37 -0.38 -14.79
CA ASN A 371 -20.09 -1.50 -13.89
C ASN A 371 -18.94 -1.20 -12.91
N PHE A 372 -18.53 0.07 -12.80
CA PHE A 372 -17.43 0.54 -11.96
C PHE A 372 -16.05 -0.05 -12.27
N ARG A 373 -15.86 -0.65 -13.45
CA ARG A 373 -14.58 -1.19 -13.92
C ARG A 373 -13.86 -0.23 -14.86
N ARG A 374 -12.56 -0.47 -15.04
CA ARG A 374 -11.69 0.32 -15.92
C ARG A 374 -12.16 0.35 -17.38
N GLN A 375 -12.70 -0.76 -17.87
CA GLN A 375 -13.25 -0.87 -19.22
C GLN A 375 -14.55 -0.06 -19.32
N GLY A 376 -14.60 0.86 -20.28
CA GLY A 376 -15.75 1.76 -20.45
C GLY A 376 -15.77 2.92 -19.44
N ALA A 377 -14.64 3.19 -18.77
CA ALA A 377 -14.50 4.38 -17.92
C ALA A 377 -14.71 5.66 -18.74
N ASN A 378 -15.43 6.60 -18.15
CA ASN A 378 -15.70 7.93 -18.67
C ASN A 378 -14.40 8.63 -19.06
N THR A 379 -14.34 9.11 -20.31
CA THR A 379 -13.15 9.78 -20.86
C THR A 379 -13.10 11.27 -20.53
N GLY A 380 -14.16 11.83 -19.94
CA GLY A 380 -14.27 13.23 -19.55
C GLY A 380 -13.49 13.60 -18.28
N HIS A 381 -12.97 12.62 -17.53
CA HIS A 381 -12.11 12.83 -16.37
C HIS A 381 -11.24 11.60 -16.06
N THR A 382 -10.31 11.74 -15.12
CA THR A 382 -9.41 10.66 -14.66
C THR A 382 -9.57 10.32 -13.17
N TYR A 383 -10.65 10.79 -12.53
CA TYR A 383 -10.97 10.39 -11.17
C TYR A 383 -11.22 8.88 -11.03
N ALA A 384 -10.72 8.32 -9.94
CA ALA A 384 -11.11 7.02 -9.41
C ALA A 384 -11.11 7.10 -7.88
N MET A 385 -11.87 6.21 -7.24
CA MET A 385 -11.90 6.11 -5.78
C MET A 385 -11.48 4.72 -5.31
N GLN A 386 -10.93 4.66 -4.10
CA GLN A 386 -10.49 3.46 -3.40
C GLN A 386 -11.23 3.35 -2.07
N PRO A 387 -12.54 3.07 -2.07
CA PRO A 387 -13.29 2.85 -0.83
C PRO A 387 -12.87 1.55 -0.16
N LEU A 388 -12.90 1.51 1.16
CA LEU A 388 -12.96 0.25 1.89
C LEU A 388 -14.26 -0.48 1.54
N VAL A 389 -14.17 -1.76 1.20
CA VAL A 389 -15.33 -2.56 0.76
C VAL A 389 -15.57 -3.81 1.60
N LEU A 390 -14.54 -4.30 2.28
CA LEU A 390 -14.62 -5.50 3.12
C LEU A 390 -13.65 -5.44 4.31
N LYS A 391 -13.93 -6.26 5.32
CA LYS A 391 -13.02 -6.63 6.41
C LYS A 391 -12.53 -8.06 6.23
N SER A 392 -11.29 -8.34 6.61
CA SER A 392 -10.76 -9.71 6.66
C SER A 392 -10.86 -10.28 8.07
N ILE A 393 -11.35 -11.52 8.19
CA ILE A 393 -11.53 -12.24 9.46
C ILE A 393 -10.74 -13.54 9.38
N ASN A 394 -9.84 -13.81 10.32
CA ASN A 394 -9.04 -15.04 10.28
C ASN A 394 -9.86 -16.31 10.59
N SER A 395 -9.21 -17.47 10.46
CA SER A 395 -9.86 -18.78 10.62
C SER A 395 -10.49 -19.05 12.01
N VAL A 396 -10.16 -18.24 13.03
CA VAL A 396 -10.73 -18.32 14.38
C VAL A 396 -11.68 -17.16 14.71
N GLY A 397 -11.98 -16.29 13.75
CA GLY A 397 -12.92 -15.19 13.91
C GLY A 397 -12.30 -13.88 14.41
N PHE A 398 -10.97 -13.72 14.38
CA PHE A 398 -10.30 -12.49 14.81
C PHE A 398 -10.16 -11.47 13.67
N THR A 399 -10.51 -10.22 13.97
CA THR A 399 -10.49 -9.05 13.08
C THR A 399 -10.50 -7.78 13.94
N ASP A 400 -10.75 -6.62 13.35
CA ASP A 400 -10.94 -5.33 14.04
C ASP A 400 -9.74 -4.89 14.91
N TYR A 401 -8.52 -5.20 14.48
CA TYR A 401 -7.26 -4.79 15.14
C TYR A 401 -6.90 -3.32 14.87
N PHE A 402 -7.77 -2.39 15.26
CA PHE A 402 -7.62 -0.94 15.00
C PHE A 402 -6.28 -0.35 15.48
N ASP A 403 -5.69 -0.89 16.55
CA ASP A 403 -4.43 -0.39 17.11
C ASP A 403 -3.18 -0.99 16.46
N GLY A 404 -3.36 -1.98 15.57
CA GLY A 404 -2.29 -2.82 15.03
C GLY A 404 -1.88 -3.95 15.97
N PHE A 405 -0.90 -4.75 15.53
CA PHE A 405 -0.28 -5.82 16.30
C PHE A 405 0.95 -5.26 17.04
N ALA A 406 0.99 -5.47 18.36
CA ALA A 406 2.14 -5.11 19.17
C ALA A 406 3.19 -6.25 19.14
N PRO A 407 4.49 -5.93 19.02
CA PRO A 407 5.54 -6.92 18.85
C PRO A 407 5.83 -7.70 20.15
N GLU A 408 6.11 -8.99 20.03
CA GLU A 408 6.66 -9.78 21.15
C GLU A 408 8.08 -9.33 21.52
N ILE A 409 8.86 -8.91 20.52
CA ILE A 409 10.21 -8.35 20.70
C ILE A 409 10.21 -6.89 20.25
N ALA A 410 9.89 -6.00 21.17
CA ALA A 410 9.84 -4.56 20.91
C ALA A 410 11.24 -3.96 20.73
N LEU A 411 11.49 -3.39 19.55
CA LEU A 411 12.70 -2.66 19.18
C LEU A 411 12.42 -1.66 18.06
N GLU A 412 12.30 -0.38 18.41
CA GLU A 412 12.25 0.70 17.42
C GLU A 412 13.60 0.89 16.71
N GLU A 413 13.57 1.43 15.50
CA GLU A 413 14.79 1.79 14.76
C GLU A 413 15.52 2.95 15.44
N ASP A 414 16.84 2.82 15.58
CA ASP A 414 17.71 3.89 16.09
C ASP A 414 18.34 4.63 14.90
N PHE A 415 17.93 5.88 14.67
CA PHE A 415 18.46 6.68 13.55
C PHE A 415 19.96 6.99 13.65
N SER A 416 20.57 6.83 14.84
CA SER A 416 22.02 6.90 15.00
C SER A 416 22.74 5.58 14.68
N ASN A 417 22.00 4.48 14.54
CA ASN A 417 22.52 3.16 14.23
C ASN A 417 21.46 2.26 13.53
N LEU A 418 21.15 2.56 12.26
CA LEU A 418 20.20 1.76 11.47
C LEU A 418 20.77 0.43 10.96
N GLY A 419 22.07 0.19 11.13
CA GLY A 419 22.76 -0.98 10.59
C GLY A 419 22.69 -1.10 9.06
N VAL A 420 23.01 -2.29 8.56
CA VAL A 420 22.98 -2.63 7.12
C VAL A 420 21.96 -3.74 6.92
N LEU A 421 20.92 -3.51 6.11
CA LEU A 421 19.85 -4.48 5.89
C LEU A 421 20.39 -5.83 5.39
N GLY A 422 19.92 -6.90 6.02
CA GLY A 422 20.39 -8.27 5.77
C GLY A 422 21.82 -8.57 6.26
N ASP A 423 22.46 -7.70 7.05
CA ASP A 423 23.63 -8.03 7.87
C ASP A 423 23.16 -8.58 9.22
N THR A 424 23.79 -9.64 9.72
CA THR A 424 23.40 -10.30 10.99
C THR A 424 23.54 -9.40 12.23
N ASN A 425 24.22 -8.26 12.11
CA ASN A 425 24.33 -7.26 13.18
C ASN A 425 23.36 -6.08 13.03
N GLU A 426 22.55 -6.01 11.97
CA GLU A 426 21.48 -5.02 11.85
C GLU A 426 20.51 -5.19 13.02
N PRO A 427 20.12 -4.10 13.74
CA PRO A 427 19.46 -4.22 15.03
C PRO A 427 18.22 -5.13 15.07
N LEU A 428 17.27 -4.97 14.14
CA LEU A 428 16.03 -5.77 14.15
C LEU A 428 16.28 -7.21 13.72
N LEU A 429 17.05 -7.42 12.65
CA LEU A 429 17.45 -8.76 12.21
C LEU A 429 18.22 -9.50 13.32
N LYS A 430 19.16 -8.80 13.98
CA LYS A 430 19.91 -9.35 15.10
C LYS A 430 18.99 -9.73 16.26
N ALA A 431 17.96 -8.95 16.55
CA ALA A 431 17.00 -9.26 17.62
C ALA A 431 16.27 -10.58 17.35
N ALA A 432 15.82 -10.80 16.11
CA ALA A 432 15.23 -12.07 15.69
C ALA A 432 16.25 -13.23 15.77
N ILE A 433 17.49 -13.02 15.30
CA ILE A 433 18.58 -14.01 15.39
C ILE A 433 18.88 -14.39 16.85
N ASP A 434 18.96 -13.42 17.75
CA ASP A 434 19.23 -13.65 19.16
C ASP A 434 18.13 -14.50 19.80
N ASP A 435 16.86 -14.26 19.45
CA ASP A 435 15.72 -15.09 19.89
C ASP A 435 15.77 -16.52 19.33
N ILE A 436 16.12 -16.69 18.04
CA ILE A 436 16.35 -18.01 17.42
C ILE A 436 17.42 -18.80 18.21
N LEU A 437 18.48 -18.12 18.65
CA LEU A 437 19.57 -18.72 19.43
C LEU A 437 19.23 -18.92 20.92
N GLY A 438 18.06 -18.47 21.38
CA GLY A 438 17.66 -18.49 22.79
C GLY A 438 18.51 -17.56 23.67
N VAL A 439 19.09 -16.51 23.08
CA VAL A 439 19.89 -15.51 23.79
C VAL A 439 18.97 -14.38 24.24
N SER A 440 18.79 -14.23 25.55
CA SER A 440 18.07 -13.08 26.10
C SER A 440 18.92 -11.82 25.93
N SER A 441 18.65 -11.03 24.89
CA SER A 441 19.31 -9.73 24.74
C SER A 441 18.62 -8.71 25.67
N ARG A 442 19.40 -8.03 26.53
CA ARG A 442 18.93 -6.80 27.19
C ARG A 442 19.03 -5.69 26.15
N GLN A 443 17.99 -5.50 25.36
CA GLN A 443 17.96 -4.37 24.45
C GLN A 443 17.77 -3.09 25.27
N LYS A 444 18.69 -2.15 25.08
CA LYS A 444 18.48 -0.79 25.59
C LYS A 444 17.43 -0.18 24.67
N SER A 445 16.22 0.01 25.19
CA SER A 445 15.26 0.90 24.55
C SER A 445 15.93 2.26 24.36
N SER A 446 15.94 2.74 23.11
CA SER A 446 16.20 4.16 22.84
C SER A 446 15.16 4.95 23.61
N THR A 447 15.60 5.83 24.51
CA THR A 447 14.69 6.73 25.25
C THR A 447 14.25 7.92 24.40
N HIS A 448 14.62 7.96 23.13
CA HIS A 448 14.36 9.07 22.23
C HIS A 448 13.26 8.67 21.26
N HIS A 449 12.04 9.08 21.59
CA HIS A 449 10.91 8.94 20.70
C HIS A 449 10.99 10.06 19.66
N PHE A 450 11.07 9.65 18.40
CA PHE A 450 11.13 10.54 17.26
C PHE A 450 9.82 10.41 16.49
N GLU A 451 9.18 11.54 16.19
CA GLU A 451 7.94 11.56 15.43
C GLU A 451 8.26 11.59 13.93
N GLU A 452 7.95 10.49 13.22
CA GLU A 452 7.95 10.47 11.76
C GLU A 452 6.75 11.26 11.23
N VAL A 453 6.99 12.13 10.24
CA VAL A 453 5.99 13.02 9.63
C VAL A 453 5.86 12.81 8.13
N GLY A 454 6.66 11.94 7.53
CA GLY A 454 6.69 11.73 6.09
C GLY A 454 7.69 10.67 5.68
N ASN A 455 7.59 10.16 4.46
CA ASN A 455 8.63 9.36 3.81
C ASN A 455 8.63 9.55 2.29
N SER A 456 9.52 8.86 1.59
CA SER A 456 9.70 8.91 0.12
C SER A 456 8.40 8.68 -0.66
N ASN A 457 7.46 7.91 -0.12
CA ASN A 457 6.19 7.56 -0.77
C ASN A 457 5.07 8.58 -0.49
N MET A 458 5.37 9.72 0.15
CA MET A 458 4.34 10.68 0.58
C MET A 458 3.59 11.40 -0.54
N GLN A 459 4.06 11.27 -1.78
CA GLN A 459 3.42 11.81 -2.97
C GLN A 459 2.58 10.74 -3.67
N ASP A 460 2.65 9.48 -3.23
CA ASP A 460 1.90 8.38 -3.81
C ASP A 460 0.43 8.47 -3.42
N ALA A 461 -0.41 7.95 -4.30
CA ALA A 461 -1.83 7.87 -4.08
C ALA A 461 -2.15 7.03 -2.84
N GLY A 462 -2.96 7.57 -1.93
CA GLY A 462 -3.39 6.88 -0.70
C GLY A 462 -2.40 6.94 0.46
N TYR A 463 -1.22 7.55 0.31
CA TYR A 463 -0.27 7.72 1.41
C TYR A 463 -0.90 8.44 2.62
N GLU A 464 -1.60 9.55 2.39
CA GLU A 464 -2.23 10.31 3.47
C GLU A 464 -3.25 9.45 4.24
N SER A 465 -4.09 8.71 3.52
CA SER A 465 -5.06 7.82 4.15
C SER A 465 -4.40 6.65 4.88
N MET A 466 -3.19 6.28 4.50
CA MET A 466 -2.44 5.24 5.20
C MET A 466 -1.67 5.77 6.41
N TYR A 467 -1.11 6.99 6.39
CA TYR A 467 -0.13 7.42 7.40
C TYR A 467 -0.35 8.84 7.96
N HIS A 468 -1.40 9.56 7.54
CA HIS A 468 -1.74 10.91 8.02
C HIS A 468 -3.24 11.10 8.25
N GLN A 469 -3.67 10.88 9.49
CA GLN A 469 -4.78 11.55 10.16
C GLN A 469 -4.84 10.94 11.57
N ASN A 470 -4.46 11.70 12.61
CA ASN A 470 -4.62 11.35 14.04
C ASN A 470 -3.69 10.30 14.69
N ASP A 471 -2.62 9.83 14.05
CA ASP A 471 -1.64 8.95 14.72
C ASP A 471 -0.92 9.62 15.91
N VAL A 472 -0.99 10.94 15.96
CA VAL A 472 -0.46 11.76 17.07
C VAL A 472 -1.46 11.90 18.22
N LEU A 473 -2.77 11.75 18.02
CA LEU A 473 -3.77 11.94 19.10
C LEU A 473 -4.04 10.66 19.90
N LYS A 474 -3.97 9.46 19.29
CA LYS A 474 -4.23 8.19 19.98
C LYS A 474 -3.16 7.83 21.03
N LEU A 475 -1.92 8.33 20.88
CA LEU A 475 -0.85 8.12 21.88
C LEU A 475 -1.00 8.94 23.17
N TYR A 476 -1.83 10.00 23.16
CA TYR A 476 -2.03 10.85 24.35
C TYR A 476 -3.25 10.45 25.21
N GLU A 477 -4.18 9.65 24.69
CA GLU A 477 -5.40 9.28 25.43
C GLU A 477 -5.27 7.99 26.26
N SER A 478 -4.16 7.24 26.14
CA SER A 478 -3.91 6.02 26.92
C SER A 478 -3.13 6.23 28.22
N ASN A 479 -2.82 7.49 28.59
CA ASN A 479 -2.06 7.84 29.80
C ASN A 479 -2.80 8.82 30.75
N PHE A 480 -4.11 8.60 30.98
CA PHE A 480 -4.84 9.19 32.11
C PHE A 480 -5.70 8.18 32.87
#